data_AF-A0A0B4DJX6-F1
#
_entry.id   AF-A0A0B4DJX6-F1
#
_cell.length_a   1.000
_cell.length_b   1.000
_cell.length_c   1.000
_cell.angle_alpha   90.00
_cell.angle_beta   90.00
_cell.angle_gamma   90.00
#
_symmetry.space_group_name_H-M   'P 1'
#
loop_
_entity.id
_entity.type
_entity.pdbx_description
1 polymer ?
#
loop_
_entity_poly.entity_id
_entity_poly.type
_entity_poly.pdbx_seq_one_letter_code
_entity_poly.pdbx_strand_id
1 'polypeptide(L)'
;MTRIFLLFIFLLFSEILTAHKPKVKVANFGNVKTFYISEFNFGSKTVSSEELKMEIFGKLSQRIAEKYAYNDTILIERMTMPYYNTKDFFIIENENSAHKLPWLNNGFVAKSNKRGLAIRIMSSKIEVKTVLKCVEYAILNQKKLNRHLITVNFQYNLNDKIPLEVSPDDFINEIIAKPSGLVGELMNTEILLLKDQQIIQWKNDEFVFGINTEGLKDDNLYKSLYSSHRIHDFLYYIESYYSDYFLIFKDTKTFTFFNGLRENTVENLKVETQSWEPFQLIKEKIGSRIIFYDTRDYFYLYHVNKKLLQKIE
;
A
#
# COMPACT_ATOMS: atom_id res chain seq x y z
N MET A 1 42.32 -9.20 -15.70
CA MET A 1 41.12 -9.77 -15.04
C MET A 1 40.48 -8.81 -14.03
N THR A 2 41.24 -8.08 -13.23
CA THR A 2 40.78 -7.16 -12.17
C THR A 2 39.93 -5.97 -12.65
N ARG A 3 40.23 -5.38 -13.82
CA ARG A 3 39.47 -4.22 -14.36
C ARG A 3 38.08 -4.59 -14.88
N ILE A 4 37.92 -5.78 -15.47
CA ILE A 4 36.61 -6.27 -15.96
C ILE A 4 35.72 -6.63 -14.78
N PHE A 5 36.29 -7.23 -13.73
CA PHE A 5 35.56 -7.54 -12.50
C PHE A 5 35.08 -6.27 -11.77
N LEU A 6 35.92 -5.23 -11.69
CA LEU A 6 35.52 -3.92 -11.18
C LEU A 6 34.45 -3.26 -12.04
N LEU A 7 34.51 -3.38 -13.37
CA LEU A 7 33.46 -2.86 -14.26
C LEU A 7 32.12 -3.61 -14.05
N PHE A 8 32.17 -4.92 -13.81
CA PHE A 8 31.00 -5.73 -13.52
C PHE A 8 30.38 -5.36 -12.17
N ILE A 9 31.21 -5.14 -11.15
CA ILE A 9 30.80 -4.59 -9.85
C ILE A 9 30.17 -3.21 -10.08
N PHE A 10 30.84 -2.30 -10.79
CA PHE A 10 30.34 -0.94 -11.03
C PHE A 10 29.00 -0.92 -11.79
N LEU A 11 28.81 -1.81 -12.77
CA LEU A 11 27.55 -1.99 -13.50
C LEU A 11 26.43 -2.55 -12.60
N LEU A 12 26.75 -3.46 -11.67
CA LEU A 12 25.79 -3.96 -10.68
C LEU A 12 25.36 -2.87 -9.67
N PHE A 13 26.24 -1.91 -9.37
CA PHE A 13 25.94 -0.81 -8.45
C PHE A 13 25.41 0.46 -9.13
N SER A 14 25.49 0.57 -10.47
CA SER A 14 25.11 1.79 -11.20
C SER A 14 23.60 2.04 -11.28
N GLU A 15 22.76 1.02 -11.08
CA GLU A 15 21.30 1.18 -11.05
C GLU A 15 20.77 1.67 -9.68
N ILE A 16 21.62 1.77 -8.65
CA ILE A 16 21.19 2.09 -7.27
C ILE A 16 21.00 3.61 -7.06
N LEU A 17 21.33 4.45 -8.04
CA LEU A 17 21.23 5.91 -7.94
C LEU A 17 20.06 6.48 -8.75
N THR A 18 18.84 6.08 -8.42
CA THR A 18 17.65 6.81 -8.85
C THR A 18 17.23 7.83 -7.79
N ALA A 19 17.18 9.11 -8.15
CA ALA A 19 16.59 10.13 -7.29
C ALA A 19 15.17 9.71 -6.89
N HIS A 20 14.90 9.60 -5.58
CA HIS A 20 13.62 9.15 -5.02
C HIS A 20 12.49 10.11 -5.40
N LYS A 21 11.87 9.91 -6.57
CA LYS A 21 10.58 10.51 -6.89
C LYS A 21 9.49 9.57 -6.39
N PRO A 22 8.53 10.04 -5.58
CA PRO A 22 7.46 9.20 -5.10
C PRO A 22 6.67 8.64 -6.29
N LYS A 23 6.19 7.41 -6.14
CA LYS A 23 5.34 6.75 -7.11
C LYS A 23 3.93 7.31 -6.96
N VAL A 24 3.35 7.72 -8.08
CA VAL A 24 1.98 8.22 -8.13
C VAL A 24 1.11 7.18 -8.81
N LYS A 25 -0.01 6.80 -8.18
CA LYS A 25 -1.03 5.95 -8.79
C LYS A 25 -2.38 6.65 -8.81
N VAL A 26 -3.05 6.55 -9.96
CA VAL A 26 -4.41 7.07 -10.16
C VAL A 26 -5.24 5.98 -10.82
N ALA A 27 -6.42 5.70 -10.27
CA ALA A 27 -7.36 4.72 -10.83
C ALA A 27 -8.81 5.20 -10.69
N ASN A 28 -9.67 4.76 -11.60
CA ASN A 28 -11.10 5.07 -11.60
C ASN A 28 -11.92 3.78 -11.46
N PHE A 29 -13.00 3.84 -10.68
CA PHE A 29 -13.92 2.76 -10.35
C PHE A 29 -15.35 3.33 -10.42
N GLY A 30 -15.98 3.28 -11.60
CA GLY A 30 -17.23 3.99 -11.83
C GLY A 30 -17.08 5.50 -11.61
N ASN A 31 -17.87 6.07 -10.70
CA ASN A 31 -17.76 7.47 -10.28
C ASN A 31 -16.72 7.72 -9.17
N VAL A 32 -16.03 6.69 -8.68
CA VAL A 32 -14.97 6.83 -7.67
C VAL A 32 -13.62 6.97 -8.35
N LYS A 33 -12.85 7.98 -7.96
CA LYS A 33 -11.46 8.18 -8.37
C LYS A 33 -10.55 8.07 -7.17
N THR A 34 -9.46 7.32 -7.32
CA THR A 34 -8.44 7.15 -6.28
C THR A 34 -7.16 7.81 -6.73
N PHE A 35 -6.46 8.45 -5.79
CA PHE A 35 -5.16 9.06 -5.99
C PHE A 35 -4.24 8.67 -4.85
N TYR A 36 -3.05 8.18 -5.18
CA TYR A 36 -2.06 7.72 -4.22
C TYR A 36 -0.68 8.31 -4.52
N ILE A 37 -0.02 8.86 -3.50
CA ILE A 37 1.42 9.14 -3.49
C ILE A 37 2.08 8.17 -2.50
N SER A 38 3.06 7.41 -2.99
CA SER A 38 3.84 6.53 -2.15
C SER A 38 4.88 7.25 -1.29
N GLU A 39 5.20 6.65 -0.13
CA GLU A 39 6.33 7.07 0.71
C GLU A 39 7.69 6.77 0.06
N PHE A 40 7.72 5.84 -0.88
CA PHE A 40 8.92 5.40 -1.56
C PHE A 40 8.66 4.93 -2.99
N ASN A 41 9.71 4.88 -3.80
CA ASN A 41 9.67 4.29 -5.14
C ASN A 41 10.85 3.34 -5.34
N PHE A 42 10.63 2.05 -5.03
CA PHE A 42 11.64 0.99 -5.11
C PHE A 42 11.30 -0.01 -6.23
N GLY A 43 10.91 0.51 -7.40
CA GLY A 43 10.60 -0.28 -8.58
C GLY A 43 9.18 -0.85 -8.61
N SER A 44 8.88 -1.65 -9.63
CA SER A 44 7.53 -2.18 -9.88
C SER A 44 7.15 -3.36 -8.98
N LYS A 45 8.13 -4.06 -8.39
CA LYS A 45 7.93 -5.29 -7.61
C LYS A 45 7.91 -5.07 -6.09
N THR A 46 8.21 -3.85 -5.62
CA THR A 46 8.04 -3.45 -4.22
C THR A 46 6.77 -2.63 -4.08
N VAL A 47 5.79 -3.16 -3.36
CA VAL A 47 4.44 -2.60 -3.27
C VAL A 47 4.03 -2.48 -1.80
N SER A 48 3.68 -1.27 -1.36
CA SER A 48 3.17 -1.03 -0.02
C SER A 48 1.76 -1.60 0.16
N SER A 49 1.41 -1.98 1.39
CA SER A 49 0.03 -2.38 1.70
C SER A 49 -0.96 -1.28 1.35
N GLU A 50 -0.58 -0.05 1.64
CA GLU A 50 -1.39 1.13 1.41
C GLU A 50 -1.64 1.39 -0.07
N GLU A 51 -0.69 1.07 -0.96
CA GLU A 51 -0.93 1.08 -2.41
C GLU A 51 -2.06 0.12 -2.79
N LEU A 52 -2.09 -1.08 -2.22
CA LEU A 52 -3.15 -2.06 -2.46
C LEU A 52 -4.49 -1.64 -1.84
N LYS A 53 -4.46 -1.01 -0.66
CA LYS A 53 -5.67 -0.48 -0.01
C LYS A 53 -6.39 0.54 -0.88
N MET A 54 -5.68 1.29 -1.73
CA MET A 54 -6.31 2.24 -2.65
C MET A 54 -7.22 1.57 -3.68
N GLU A 55 -6.86 0.38 -4.16
CA GLU A 55 -7.73 -0.40 -5.03
C GLU A 55 -8.97 -0.94 -4.29
N ILE A 56 -8.78 -1.36 -3.03
CA ILE A 56 -9.86 -1.79 -2.15
C ILE A 56 -10.83 -0.63 -1.88
N PHE A 57 -10.30 0.56 -1.54
CA PHE A 57 -11.11 1.77 -1.35
C PHE A 57 -11.92 2.10 -2.58
N GLY A 58 -11.30 2.08 -3.77
CA GLY A 58 -11.99 2.37 -5.03
C GLY A 58 -13.16 1.42 -5.28
N LYS A 59 -12.91 0.11 -5.27
CA LYS A 59 -13.91 -0.92 -5.56
C LYS A 59 -15.05 -0.94 -4.54
N LEU A 60 -14.75 -0.84 -3.24
CA LEU A 60 -15.77 -0.88 -2.20
C LEU A 60 -16.56 0.43 -2.11
N SER A 61 -15.90 1.59 -2.30
CA SER A 61 -16.59 2.88 -2.32
C SER A 61 -17.53 3.00 -3.52
N GLN A 62 -17.19 2.41 -4.66
CA GLN A 62 -18.10 2.35 -5.81
C GLN A 62 -19.39 1.60 -5.44
N ARG A 63 -19.28 0.47 -4.72
CA ARG A 63 -20.46 -0.28 -4.25
C ARG A 63 -21.30 0.53 -3.25
N ILE A 64 -20.66 1.32 -2.39
CA ILE A 64 -21.37 2.25 -1.49
C ILE A 64 -22.14 3.30 -2.32
N ALA A 65 -21.48 3.90 -3.31
CA ALA A 65 -22.09 4.91 -4.18
C ALA A 65 -23.30 4.33 -4.94
N GLU A 66 -23.15 3.14 -5.52
CA GLU A 66 -24.23 2.41 -6.20
C GLU A 66 -25.40 2.12 -5.26
N LYS A 67 -25.13 1.67 -4.02
CA LYS A 67 -26.15 1.39 -3.01
C LYS A 67 -26.98 2.61 -2.64
N TYR A 68 -26.37 3.78 -2.60
CA TYR A 68 -27.03 5.05 -2.27
C TYR A 68 -27.43 5.87 -3.50
N ALA A 69 -27.31 5.31 -4.71
CA ALA A 69 -27.57 6.00 -5.98
C ALA A 69 -26.82 7.35 -6.12
N TYR A 70 -25.61 7.43 -5.56
CA TYR A 70 -24.76 8.62 -5.65
C TYR A 70 -23.97 8.59 -6.95
N ASN A 71 -24.24 9.54 -7.85
CA ASN A 71 -23.68 9.56 -9.21
C ASN A 71 -22.55 10.58 -9.42
N ASP A 72 -22.44 11.58 -8.53
CA ASP A 72 -21.35 12.55 -8.59
C ASP A 72 -20.00 11.89 -8.27
N THR A 73 -18.89 12.52 -8.65
CA THR A 73 -17.57 11.93 -8.45
C THR A 73 -17.18 11.88 -6.97
N ILE A 74 -16.64 10.76 -6.52
CA ILE A 74 -16.01 10.63 -5.20
C ILE A 74 -14.51 10.52 -5.39
N LEU A 75 -13.75 11.49 -4.89
CA LEU A 75 -12.29 11.48 -4.93
C LEU A 75 -11.73 10.97 -3.59
N ILE A 76 -10.93 9.91 -3.63
CA ILE A 76 -10.21 9.39 -2.47
C ILE A 76 -8.73 9.62 -2.70
N GLU A 77 -8.11 10.47 -1.88
CA GLU A 77 -6.70 10.82 -2.00
C GLU A 77 -5.94 10.38 -0.76
N ARG A 78 -4.80 9.72 -0.97
CA ARG A 78 -3.94 9.29 0.13
C ARG A 78 -2.49 9.66 -0.15
N MET A 79 -1.87 10.23 0.87
CA MET A 79 -0.44 10.48 0.91
C MET A 79 0.12 9.96 2.23
N THR A 80 1.30 9.35 2.19
CA THR A 80 2.00 9.01 3.43
C THR A 80 2.46 10.27 4.17
N MET A 81 2.26 10.28 5.49
CA MET A 81 2.65 11.41 6.33
C MET A 81 4.17 11.68 6.25
N PRO A 82 4.59 12.95 6.03
CA PRO A 82 6.00 13.32 6.09
C PRO A 82 6.59 13.10 7.48
N TYR A 83 7.87 12.74 7.58
CA TYR A 83 8.53 12.36 8.84
C TYR A 83 8.50 13.44 9.95
N TYR A 84 8.32 14.71 9.61
CA TYR A 84 8.23 15.83 10.56
C TYR A 84 6.80 16.14 11.02
N ASN A 85 5.78 15.48 10.45
CA ASN A 85 4.43 15.50 11.00
C ASN A 85 4.21 14.25 11.85
N THR A 86 3.52 14.42 12.97
CA THR A 86 3.25 13.33 13.93
C THR A 86 1.76 13.00 14.03
N LYS A 87 0.91 13.71 13.28
CA LYS A 87 -0.54 13.62 13.37
C LYS A 87 -1.14 13.30 12.01
N ASP A 88 -2.03 12.30 12.00
CA ASP A 88 -2.82 11.97 10.83
C ASP A 88 -3.88 13.04 10.56
N PHE A 89 -4.13 13.32 9.28
CA PHE A 89 -5.14 14.28 8.86
C PHE A 89 -6.15 13.62 7.91
N PHE A 90 -7.42 13.86 8.20
CA PHE A 90 -8.52 13.57 7.31
C PHE A 90 -9.15 14.88 6.83
N ILE A 91 -9.55 14.92 5.57
CA ILE A 91 -10.30 16.03 4.99
C ILE A 91 -11.49 15.43 4.27
N ILE A 92 -12.68 15.58 4.84
CA ILE A 92 -13.94 15.14 4.24
C ILE A 92 -14.73 16.38 3.82
N GLU A 93 -14.93 16.55 2.52
CA GLU A 93 -15.59 17.74 1.98
C GLU A 93 -16.48 17.43 0.78
N ASN A 94 -17.42 18.34 0.52
CA ASN A 94 -18.36 18.26 -0.60
C ASN A 94 -17.87 18.98 -1.87
N GLU A 95 -16.55 19.09 -2.00
CA GLU A 95 -15.91 19.66 -3.18
C GLU A 95 -14.73 18.78 -3.57
N ASN A 96 -14.84 18.10 -4.71
CA ASN A 96 -13.72 17.38 -5.31
C ASN A 96 -12.80 18.31 -6.13
N SER A 97 -12.62 19.56 -5.67
CA SER A 97 -11.71 20.55 -6.27
C SER A 97 -10.29 20.01 -6.33
N ALA A 98 -9.42 20.69 -7.10
CA ALA A 98 -8.03 20.30 -7.33
C ALA A 98 -7.33 19.81 -6.05
N HIS A 99 -6.31 18.97 -6.23
CA HIS A 99 -5.58 18.32 -5.16
C HIS A 99 -5.24 19.28 -4.00
N LYS A 100 -5.85 19.07 -2.83
CA LYS A 100 -5.61 19.89 -1.63
C LYS A 100 -4.47 19.36 -0.76
N LEU A 101 -4.04 18.10 -0.93
CA LEU A 101 -2.87 17.63 -0.18
C LEU A 101 -1.60 18.27 -0.76
N PRO A 102 -0.74 18.85 0.10
CA PRO A 102 0.54 19.41 -0.33
C PRO A 102 1.35 18.37 -1.12
N TRP A 103 2.17 18.82 -2.08
CA TRP A 103 2.93 17.99 -3.04
C TRP A 103 2.16 17.26 -4.15
N LEU A 104 0.84 17.13 -4.06
CA LEU A 104 0.05 16.68 -5.23
C LEU A 104 0.06 17.71 -6.37
N ASN A 105 0.36 18.98 -6.06
CA ASN A 105 0.44 20.08 -7.02
C ASN A 105 1.74 20.10 -7.85
N ASN A 106 2.69 19.17 -7.63
CA ASN A 106 3.94 19.09 -8.39
C ASN A 106 3.75 18.40 -9.77
N GLY A 107 2.85 18.96 -10.59
CA GLY A 107 2.70 18.60 -12.00
C GLY A 107 1.56 17.63 -12.36
N PHE A 108 0.81 17.13 -11.37
CA PHE A 108 -0.40 16.34 -11.62
C PHE A 108 -1.63 17.23 -11.39
N VAL A 109 -2.38 17.48 -12.46
CA VAL A 109 -3.68 18.17 -12.37
C VAL A 109 -4.76 17.14 -12.64
N ALA A 110 -5.35 16.56 -11.59
CA ALA A 110 -6.66 15.95 -11.76
C ALA A 110 -7.63 17.06 -12.16
N LYS A 111 -8.18 16.98 -13.37
CA LYS A 111 -9.31 17.83 -13.77
C LYS A 111 -10.43 17.63 -12.76
N SER A 112 -10.72 18.68 -12.00
CA SER A 112 -11.87 18.75 -11.10
C SER A 112 -13.05 19.37 -11.84
N ASN A 113 -14.26 18.89 -11.53
CA ASN A 113 -15.51 19.50 -11.95
C ASN A 113 -16.17 20.33 -10.83
N LYS A 114 -15.51 20.50 -9.67
CA LYS A 114 -16.02 21.16 -8.45
C LYS A 114 -17.39 20.66 -7.98
N ARG A 115 -17.73 19.42 -8.33
CA ARG A 115 -19.01 18.77 -8.01
C ARG A 115 -18.73 17.32 -7.63
N GLY A 116 -18.88 17.00 -6.35
CA GLY A 116 -18.62 15.67 -5.84
C GLY A 116 -18.19 15.66 -4.38
N LEU A 117 -17.68 14.54 -3.93
CA LEU A 117 -17.11 14.37 -2.59
C LEU A 117 -15.60 14.20 -2.71
N ALA A 118 -14.89 14.62 -1.68
CA ALA A 118 -13.49 14.25 -1.51
C ALA A 118 -13.22 13.78 -0.09
N ILE A 119 -12.48 12.67 0.00
CA ILE A 119 -11.94 12.08 1.22
C ILE A 119 -10.42 12.08 1.03
N ARG A 120 -9.73 12.97 1.71
CA ARG A 120 -8.26 13.09 1.63
C ARG A 120 -7.62 12.70 2.94
N ILE A 121 -6.56 11.91 2.85
CA ILE A 121 -5.94 11.24 4.00
C ILE A 121 -4.43 11.49 3.92
N MET A 122 -3.88 12.08 4.97
CA MET A 122 -2.44 12.09 5.22
C MET A 122 -2.18 11.28 6.47
N SER A 123 -1.65 10.08 6.29
CA SER A 123 -1.41 9.15 7.40
C SER A 123 -0.32 8.15 7.03
N SER A 124 0.40 7.66 8.03
CA SER A 124 1.34 6.54 7.86
C SER A 124 0.63 5.23 7.54
N LYS A 125 -0.56 4.98 8.09
CA LYS A 125 -1.34 3.76 7.92
C LYS A 125 -2.84 4.04 7.98
N ILE A 126 -3.63 3.42 7.12
CA ILE A 126 -5.08 3.56 7.19
C ILE A 126 -5.83 2.23 7.16
N GLU A 127 -6.85 2.12 7.99
CA GLU A 127 -7.76 0.96 8.02
C GLU A 127 -8.82 1.06 6.92
N VAL A 128 -9.09 -0.07 6.24
CA VAL A 128 -10.07 -0.13 5.14
C VAL A 128 -11.44 0.37 5.61
N LYS A 129 -11.91 -0.18 6.73
CA LYS A 129 -13.20 0.13 7.34
C LYS A 129 -13.39 1.61 7.66
N THR A 130 -12.33 2.29 8.11
CA THR A 130 -12.37 3.71 8.47
C THR A 130 -12.72 4.58 7.26
N VAL A 131 -12.04 4.36 6.13
CA VAL A 131 -12.28 5.13 4.90
C VAL A 131 -13.68 4.87 4.36
N LEU A 132 -14.13 3.62 4.36
CA LEU A 132 -15.47 3.27 3.89
C LEU A 132 -16.58 3.94 4.70
N LYS A 133 -16.42 4.01 6.04
CA LYS A 133 -17.35 4.78 6.89
C LYS A 133 -17.33 6.27 6.58
N CYS A 134 -16.16 6.84 6.30
CA CYS A 134 -16.04 8.23 5.89
C CYS A 134 -16.75 8.49 4.55
N VAL A 135 -16.60 7.59 3.58
CA VAL A 135 -17.29 7.65 2.28
C VAL A 135 -18.80 7.58 2.44
N GLU A 136 -19.31 6.58 3.17
CA GLU A 136 -20.74 6.42 3.44
C GLU A 136 -21.31 7.66 4.15
N TYR A 137 -20.64 8.12 5.21
CA TYR A 137 -21.05 9.33 5.91
C TYR A 137 -21.10 10.55 4.98
N ALA A 138 -20.08 10.70 4.12
CA ALA A 138 -19.98 11.82 3.20
C ALA A 138 -21.12 11.85 2.18
N ILE A 139 -21.48 10.70 1.62
CA ILE A 139 -22.64 10.56 0.72
C ILE A 139 -23.94 10.98 1.43
N LEU A 140 -24.15 10.50 2.66
CA LEU A 140 -25.37 10.75 3.41
C LEU A 140 -25.48 12.20 3.95
N ASN A 141 -24.35 12.90 4.13
CA ASN A 141 -24.29 14.20 4.82
C ASN A 141 -23.64 15.32 4.00
N GLN A 142 -23.59 15.19 2.66
CA GLN A 142 -22.88 16.09 1.74
C GLN A 142 -23.03 17.58 2.07
N LYS A 143 -24.23 18.06 2.40
CA LYS A 143 -24.49 19.50 2.66
C LYS A 143 -23.83 20.06 3.93
N LYS A 144 -23.39 19.20 4.86
CA LYS A 144 -22.87 19.60 6.18
C LYS A 144 -21.35 19.47 6.29
N LEU A 145 -20.70 18.72 5.39
CA LEU A 145 -19.29 18.33 5.50
C LEU A 145 -18.35 19.50 5.78
N ASN A 146 -18.39 20.54 4.94
CA ASN A 146 -17.43 21.64 5.03
C ASN A 146 -17.58 22.48 6.31
N ARG A 147 -18.72 22.40 7.00
CA ARG A 147 -18.94 23.12 8.27
C ARG A 147 -18.14 22.53 9.43
N HIS A 148 -17.67 21.30 9.28
CA HIS A 148 -16.86 20.63 10.29
C HIS A 148 -15.36 20.85 10.07
N LEU A 149 -14.93 21.53 9.00
CA LEU A 149 -13.51 21.78 8.76
C LEU A 149 -12.96 22.83 9.71
N ILE A 150 -11.75 22.59 10.23
CA ILE A 150 -10.98 23.52 11.03
C ILE A 150 -9.62 23.76 10.39
N THR A 151 -9.08 24.97 10.55
CA THR A 151 -7.74 25.29 10.06
C THR A 151 -6.69 24.81 11.06
N VAL A 152 -5.75 24.01 10.58
CA VAL A 152 -4.55 23.58 11.32
C VAL A 152 -3.29 24.03 10.60
N ASN A 153 -2.20 24.22 11.34
CA ASN A 153 -0.90 24.50 10.76
C ASN A 153 -0.20 23.20 10.41
N PHE A 154 -0.22 22.82 9.13
CA PHE A 154 0.47 21.65 8.60
C PHE A 154 1.94 21.97 8.38
N GLN A 155 2.85 21.14 8.90
CA GLN A 155 4.27 21.28 8.62
C GLN A 155 4.52 20.84 7.17
N TYR A 156 4.83 21.76 6.27
CA TYR A 156 5.08 21.45 4.86
C TYR A 156 6.50 20.97 4.64
N ASN A 157 7.50 21.58 5.27
CA ASN A 157 8.88 21.10 5.29
C ASN A 157 9.50 21.43 6.66
N LEU A 158 10.78 21.18 6.92
CA LEU A 158 11.40 21.44 8.23
C LEU A 158 11.23 22.89 8.75
N ASN A 159 11.08 23.86 7.85
CA ASN A 159 11.07 25.28 8.19
C ASN A 159 9.70 25.95 7.97
N ASP A 160 8.87 25.40 7.09
CA ASP A 160 7.63 26.03 6.66
C ASP A 160 6.39 25.29 7.16
N LYS A 161 5.43 26.06 7.66
CA LYS A 161 4.06 25.62 7.97
C LYS A 161 3.09 26.31 7.03
N ILE A 162 2.07 25.57 6.60
CA ILE A 162 0.98 26.10 5.77
C ILE A 162 -0.36 25.83 6.47
N PRO A 163 -1.33 26.75 6.38
CA PRO A 163 -2.68 26.50 6.87
C PRO A 163 -3.35 25.43 6.00
N LEU A 164 -3.99 24.46 6.64
CA LEU A 164 -4.75 23.40 5.98
C LEU A 164 -6.10 23.23 6.68
N GLU A 165 -7.18 23.17 5.90
CA GLU A 165 -8.50 22.84 6.43
C GLU A 165 -8.65 21.33 6.53
N VAL A 166 -8.91 20.84 7.75
CA VAL A 166 -9.01 19.42 8.06
C VAL A 166 -10.25 19.13 8.89
N SER A 167 -10.72 17.89 8.81
CA SER A 167 -11.74 17.36 9.70
C SER A 167 -11.15 17.08 11.08
N PRO A 168 -11.71 17.62 12.18
CA PRO A 168 -11.25 17.35 13.55
C PRO A 168 -11.31 15.87 13.91
N ASP A 169 -10.37 15.41 14.74
CA ASP A 169 -10.30 14.01 15.17
C ASP A 169 -11.59 13.56 15.84
N ASP A 170 -12.20 14.39 16.69
CA ASP A 170 -13.47 14.07 17.36
C ASP A 170 -14.60 13.80 16.37
N PHE A 171 -14.64 14.57 15.27
CA PHE A 171 -15.62 14.38 14.20
C PHE A 171 -15.36 13.08 13.42
N ILE A 172 -14.10 12.78 13.11
CA ILE A 172 -13.71 11.52 12.47
C ILE A 172 -14.03 10.32 13.38
N ASN A 173 -13.73 10.41 14.66
CA ASN A 173 -14.04 9.39 15.66
C ASN A 173 -15.55 9.18 15.79
N GLU A 174 -16.36 10.24 15.74
CA GLU A 174 -17.82 10.14 15.71
C GLU A 174 -18.30 9.34 14.49
N ILE A 175 -17.74 9.57 13.31
CA ILE A 175 -18.05 8.81 12.08
C ILE A 175 -17.66 7.34 12.26
N ILE A 176 -16.44 7.08 12.74
CA ILE A 176 -15.92 5.72 12.90
C ILE A 176 -16.70 4.94 13.98
N ALA A 177 -17.17 5.59 15.03
CA ALA A 177 -17.95 4.95 16.10
C ALA A 177 -19.34 4.51 15.63
N LYS A 178 -19.93 5.19 14.64
CA LYS A 178 -21.28 4.84 14.14
C LYS A 178 -21.30 3.44 13.52
N PRO A 179 -22.26 2.57 13.88
CA PRO A 179 -22.42 1.29 13.24
C PRO A 179 -22.88 1.48 11.79
N SER A 180 -22.40 0.63 10.89
CA SER A 180 -22.80 0.61 9.49
C SER A 180 -22.99 -0.83 9.04
N GLY A 181 -24.23 -1.17 8.70
CA GLY A 181 -24.57 -2.49 8.15
C GLY A 181 -23.94 -2.71 6.78
N LEU A 182 -23.95 -1.68 5.93
CA LEU A 182 -23.39 -1.75 4.58
C LEU A 182 -21.86 -1.92 4.62
N VAL A 183 -21.15 -1.10 5.39
CA VAL A 183 -19.69 -1.27 5.51
C VAL A 183 -19.37 -2.62 6.13
N GLY A 184 -20.12 -3.08 7.13
CA GLY A 184 -19.96 -4.41 7.72
C GLY A 184 -20.10 -5.55 6.69
N GLU A 185 -21.07 -5.46 5.79
CA GLU A 185 -21.24 -6.40 4.66
C GLU A 185 -20.03 -6.34 3.70
N LEU A 186 -19.62 -5.14 3.31
CA LEU A 186 -18.54 -4.93 2.35
C LEU A 186 -17.18 -5.43 2.83
N MET A 187 -16.90 -5.45 4.14
CA MET A 187 -15.65 -6.00 4.69
C MET A 187 -15.46 -7.50 4.40
N ASN A 188 -16.55 -8.23 4.14
CA ASN A 188 -16.52 -9.65 3.78
C ASN A 188 -16.40 -9.88 2.26
N THR A 189 -16.31 -8.81 1.47
CA THR A 189 -16.17 -8.91 0.01
C THR A 189 -14.78 -9.42 -0.37
N GLU A 190 -14.74 -10.35 -1.32
CA GLU A 190 -13.51 -10.76 -1.97
C GLU A 190 -13.13 -9.79 -3.10
N ILE A 191 -11.89 -9.29 -3.08
CA ILE A 191 -11.32 -8.43 -4.10
C ILE A 191 -10.00 -9.02 -4.57
N LEU A 192 -9.91 -9.31 -5.87
CA LEU A 192 -8.63 -9.64 -6.51
C LEU A 192 -7.79 -8.36 -6.70
N LEU A 193 -6.54 -8.39 -6.23
CA LEU A 193 -5.60 -7.26 -6.28
C LEU A 193 -4.38 -7.55 -7.18
N LEU A 194 -3.95 -8.82 -7.25
CA LEU A 194 -2.90 -9.28 -8.15
C LEU A 194 -3.27 -10.66 -8.68
N LYS A 195 -3.05 -10.89 -9.97
CA LYS A 195 -3.21 -12.20 -10.63
C LYS A 195 -2.15 -12.39 -11.70
N ASP A 196 -1.09 -13.11 -11.34
CA ASP A 196 -0.02 -13.59 -12.23
C ASP A 196 0.30 -15.05 -11.88
N GLN A 197 1.55 -15.50 -11.84
CA GLN A 197 1.96 -16.77 -11.20
C GLN A 197 1.58 -16.82 -9.72
N GLN A 198 1.48 -15.65 -9.10
CA GLN A 198 1.03 -15.46 -7.74
C GLN A 198 -0.28 -14.68 -7.69
N ILE A 199 -0.99 -14.80 -6.56
CA ILE A 199 -2.26 -14.12 -6.35
C ILE A 199 -2.22 -13.33 -5.04
N ILE A 200 -2.79 -12.12 -5.06
CA ILE A 200 -3.10 -11.36 -3.86
C ILE A 200 -4.58 -11.00 -3.92
N GLN A 201 -5.29 -11.32 -2.85
CA GLN A 201 -6.70 -10.99 -2.67
C GLN A 201 -6.89 -10.24 -1.36
N TRP A 202 -7.95 -9.45 -1.27
CA TRP A 202 -8.51 -8.98 -0.01
C TRP A 202 -9.78 -9.76 0.29
N LYS A 203 -9.90 -10.34 1.48
CA LYS A 203 -11.05 -11.15 1.88
C LYS A 203 -11.18 -11.21 3.39
N ASN A 204 -12.38 -10.94 3.90
CA ASN A 204 -12.69 -10.98 5.34
C ASN A 204 -11.75 -10.09 6.16
N ASP A 205 -11.56 -8.84 5.73
CA ASP A 205 -10.66 -7.88 6.38
C ASP A 205 -9.17 -8.27 6.39
N GLU A 206 -8.74 -9.17 5.50
CA GLU A 206 -7.34 -9.62 5.42
C GLU A 206 -6.83 -9.62 3.98
N PHE A 207 -5.53 -9.37 3.82
CA PHE A 207 -4.79 -9.72 2.62
C PHE A 207 -4.49 -11.22 2.60
N VAL A 208 -4.74 -11.86 1.47
CA VAL A 208 -4.54 -13.29 1.23
C VAL A 208 -3.54 -13.44 0.09
N PHE A 209 -2.33 -13.85 0.42
CA PHE A 209 -1.26 -14.18 -0.52
C PHE A 209 -1.36 -15.66 -0.89
N GLY A 210 -1.24 -15.96 -2.18
CA GLY A 210 -1.34 -17.32 -2.70
C GLY A 210 -0.57 -17.53 -3.99
N ILE A 211 -0.60 -18.78 -4.48
CA ILE A 211 -0.09 -19.17 -5.80
C ILE A 211 -1.27 -19.30 -6.74
N ASN A 212 -1.14 -18.78 -7.96
CA ASN A 212 -2.17 -18.94 -8.97
C ASN A 212 -2.14 -20.36 -9.53
N THR A 213 -3.22 -21.10 -9.29
CA THR A 213 -3.36 -22.50 -9.71
C THR A 213 -4.42 -22.69 -10.81
N GLU A 214 -4.96 -21.61 -11.37
CA GLU A 214 -6.03 -21.65 -12.37
C GLU A 214 -5.62 -22.40 -13.65
N GLY A 215 -4.33 -22.36 -14.02
CA GLY A 215 -3.79 -23.11 -15.17
C GLY A 215 -3.55 -24.60 -14.90
N LEU A 216 -3.69 -25.07 -13.66
CA LEU A 216 -3.55 -26.49 -13.31
C LEU A 216 -4.90 -27.20 -13.45
N LYS A 217 -4.88 -28.46 -13.90
CA LYS A 217 -6.07 -29.32 -13.91
C LYS A 217 -6.63 -29.50 -12.49
N ASP A 218 -7.93 -29.74 -12.35
CA ASP A 218 -8.58 -29.85 -11.04
C ASP A 218 -8.15 -31.07 -10.23
N ASP A 219 -7.77 -32.15 -10.91
CA ASP A 219 -7.19 -33.37 -10.34
C ASP A 219 -5.68 -33.26 -10.07
N ASN A 220 -5.08 -32.08 -10.31
CA ASN A 220 -3.66 -31.88 -10.12
C ASN A 220 -3.29 -31.91 -8.63
N LEU A 221 -2.53 -32.92 -8.24
CA LEU A 221 -2.07 -33.15 -6.86
C LEU A 221 -1.28 -31.97 -6.27
N TYR A 222 -0.67 -31.11 -7.09
CA TYR A 222 0.04 -29.93 -6.60
C TYR A 222 -0.90 -28.83 -6.10
N LYS A 223 -2.18 -28.78 -6.54
CA LYS A 223 -3.15 -27.79 -6.05
C LYS A 223 -3.35 -27.89 -4.52
N SER A 224 -3.38 -29.09 -3.97
CA SER A 224 -3.59 -29.32 -2.53
C SER A 224 -2.36 -29.04 -1.67
N LEU A 225 -1.17 -28.95 -2.28
CA LEU A 225 0.08 -28.63 -1.59
C LEU A 225 0.25 -27.14 -1.35
N TYR A 226 -0.37 -26.30 -2.19
CA TYR A 226 -0.33 -24.87 -2.03
C TYR A 226 -1.29 -24.39 -0.94
N SER A 227 -0.74 -23.58 -0.04
CA SER A 227 -1.44 -22.90 1.04
C SER A 227 -1.48 -21.41 0.77
N SER A 228 -2.44 -20.71 1.38
CA SER A 228 -2.48 -19.25 1.41
C SER A 228 -1.87 -18.70 2.69
N HIS A 229 -1.24 -17.54 2.63
CA HIS A 229 -0.85 -16.77 3.81
C HIS A 229 -1.81 -15.58 4.00
N ARG A 230 -2.31 -15.40 5.22
CA ARG A 230 -3.28 -14.37 5.59
C ARG A 230 -2.64 -13.36 6.53
N ILE A 231 -2.89 -12.09 6.29
CA ILE A 231 -2.38 -11.00 7.12
C ILE A 231 -3.34 -9.81 7.08
N HIS A 232 -3.68 -9.28 8.26
CA HIS A 232 -4.55 -8.10 8.39
C HIS A 232 -3.94 -6.88 7.70
N ASP A 233 -2.68 -6.58 8.05
CA ASP A 233 -1.94 -5.47 7.47
C ASP A 233 -0.43 -5.74 7.48
N PHE A 234 0.29 -5.08 6.59
CA PHE A 234 1.73 -5.21 6.41
C PHE A 234 2.32 -3.85 5.99
N LEU A 235 3.65 -3.74 5.93
CA LEU A 235 4.32 -2.52 5.48
C LEU A 235 4.42 -2.49 3.95
N TYR A 236 5.10 -3.49 3.38
CA TYR A 236 5.17 -3.73 1.94
C TYR A 236 5.45 -5.20 1.65
N TYR A 237 5.26 -5.62 0.41
CA TYR A 237 5.79 -6.87 -0.08
C TYR A 237 6.79 -6.62 -1.21
N ILE A 238 7.68 -7.58 -1.40
CA ILE A 238 8.50 -7.69 -2.61
C ILE A 238 8.11 -8.98 -3.32
N GLU A 239 7.67 -8.83 -4.56
CA GLU A 239 7.42 -9.93 -5.49
C GLU A 239 8.72 -10.30 -6.20
N SER A 240 8.99 -11.59 -6.34
CA SER A 240 10.16 -12.04 -7.09
C SER A 240 9.95 -11.89 -8.61
N TYR A 241 10.95 -11.31 -9.30
CA TYR A 241 11.06 -11.22 -10.75
C TYR A 241 11.13 -12.59 -11.47
N TYR A 242 11.76 -13.60 -10.86
CA TYR A 242 12.13 -14.87 -11.53
C TYR A 242 11.73 -16.13 -10.74
N SER A 243 10.99 -16.01 -9.65
CA SER A 243 10.58 -17.15 -8.82
C SER A 243 9.22 -16.91 -8.16
N ASP A 244 8.53 -17.98 -7.82
CA ASP A 244 7.20 -17.91 -7.21
C ASP A 244 7.27 -17.70 -5.69
N TYR A 245 7.83 -16.59 -5.22
CA TYR A 245 7.77 -16.22 -3.79
C TYR A 245 7.51 -14.74 -3.52
N PHE A 246 7.00 -14.46 -2.33
CA PHE A 246 6.88 -13.13 -1.74
C PHE A 246 7.79 -13.00 -0.52
N LEU A 247 8.35 -11.80 -0.34
CA LEU A 247 8.83 -11.33 0.96
C LEU A 247 7.82 -10.33 1.49
N ILE A 248 7.10 -10.67 2.56
CA ILE A 248 6.01 -9.86 3.11
C ILE A 248 6.50 -9.23 4.41
N PHE A 249 6.82 -7.93 4.38
CA PHE A 249 7.34 -7.19 5.53
C PHE A 249 6.19 -6.71 6.41
N LYS A 250 6.12 -7.22 7.64
CA LYS A 250 5.15 -6.81 8.67
C LYS A 250 5.48 -5.40 9.19
N ASP A 251 6.76 -5.16 9.39
CA ASP A 251 7.37 -3.90 9.80
C ASP A 251 8.77 -3.79 9.20
N THR A 252 9.53 -2.78 9.62
CA THR A 252 10.91 -2.53 9.14
C THR A 252 11.88 -3.66 9.45
N LYS A 253 11.62 -4.44 10.51
CA LYS A 253 12.56 -5.47 10.97
C LYS A 253 12.07 -6.88 10.77
N THR A 254 10.82 -7.07 10.41
CA THR A 254 10.17 -8.38 10.48
C THR A 254 9.48 -8.70 9.16
N PHE A 255 9.82 -9.84 8.57
CA PHE A 255 9.19 -10.30 7.34
C PHE A 255 8.81 -11.79 7.37
N THR A 256 7.96 -12.16 6.41
CA THR A 256 7.56 -13.53 6.11
C THR A 256 8.06 -13.89 4.73
N PHE A 257 8.74 -15.04 4.61
CA PHE A 257 8.97 -15.67 3.31
C PHE A 257 7.80 -16.58 2.97
N PHE A 258 7.23 -16.44 1.78
CA PHE A 258 6.09 -17.24 1.35
C PHE A 258 6.21 -17.63 -0.13
N ASN A 259 6.19 -18.94 -0.43
CA ASN A 259 6.22 -19.48 -1.80
C ASN A 259 5.05 -20.46 -2.07
N GLY A 260 3.97 -20.35 -1.31
CA GLY A 260 2.83 -21.25 -1.36
C GLY A 260 2.98 -22.55 -0.58
N LEU A 261 4.20 -23.04 -0.32
CA LEU A 261 4.41 -24.30 0.40
C LEU A 261 4.47 -24.05 1.90
N ARG A 262 3.51 -24.60 2.66
CA ARG A 262 3.40 -24.39 4.12
C ARG A 262 4.68 -24.71 4.88
N GLU A 263 5.38 -25.77 4.47
CA GLU A 263 6.65 -26.18 5.07
C GLU A 263 7.78 -25.17 4.90
N ASN A 264 7.72 -24.35 3.86
CA ASN A 264 8.71 -23.32 3.53
C ASN A 264 8.31 -21.94 4.04
N THR A 265 7.03 -21.72 4.35
CA THR A 265 6.57 -20.47 4.97
C THR A 265 7.24 -20.29 6.32
N VAL A 266 7.97 -19.19 6.48
CA VAL A 266 8.58 -18.81 7.76
C VAL A 266 8.14 -17.41 8.11
N GLU A 267 7.41 -17.31 9.22
CA GLU A 267 6.97 -16.05 9.76
C GLU A 267 8.01 -15.43 10.69
N ASN A 268 7.98 -14.10 10.78
CA ASN A 268 8.74 -13.32 11.76
C ASN A 268 10.27 -13.47 11.66
N LEU A 269 10.80 -13.61 10.44
CA LEU A 269 12.23 -13.48 10.20
C LEU A 269 12.66 -12.06 10.52
N LYS A 270 13.65 -11.92 11.40
CA LYS A 270 14.11 -10.62 11.92
C LYS A 270 15.40 -10.20 11.26
N VAL A 271 15.45 -8.98 10.75
CA VAL A 271 16.70 -8.30 10.37
C VAL A 271 17.18 -7.44 11.56
N GLU A 272 18.50 -7.37 11.73
CA GLU A 272 19.13 -6.68 12.86
C GLU A 272 19.15 -5.17 12.67
N THR A 273 19.42 -4.74 11.45
CA THR A 273 19.55 -3.35 11.03
C THR A 273 18.71 -3.15 9.78
N GLN A 274 17.98 -2.03 9.71
CA GLN A 274 17.36 -1.58 8.47
C GLN A 274 17.52 -0.07 8.28
N SER A 275 17.81 0.34 7.05
CA SER A 275 17.55 1.69 6.59
C SER A 275 16.05 2.01 6.63
N TRP A 276 15.69 3.29 6.43
CA TRP A 276 14.29 3.71 6.31
C TRP A 276 13.67 3.26 4.97
N GLU A 277 14.48 2.71 4.07
CA GLU A 277 14.11 2.31 2.72
C GLU A 277 13.75 0.82 2.67
N PRO A 278 12.72 0.41 1.91
CA PRO A 278 12.49 -0.97 1.54
C PRO A 278 13.72 -1.68 0.99
N PHE A 279 13.83 -2.96 1.34
CA PHE A 279 14.85 -3.84 0.78
C PHE A 279 14.72 -3.95 -0.75
N GLN A 280 15.86 -4.13 -1.42
CA GLN A 280 15.93 -4.32 -2.87
C GLN A 280 16.37 -5.74 -3.23
N LEU A 281 15.75 -6.31 -4.27
CA LEU A 281 16.16 -7.58 -4.88
C LEU A 281 16.92 -7.31 -6.17
N ILE A 282 18.25 -7.55 -6.18
CA ILE A 282 19.11 -7.35 -7.38
C ILE A 282 19.33 -8.68 -8.12
N LYS A 283 19.55 -9.78 -7.39
CA LYS A 283 19.71 -11.15 -7.92
C LYS A 283 19.04 -12.12 -6.96
N GLU A 284 17.80 -12.42 -7.27
CA GLU A 284 16.81 -12.89 -6.30
C GLU A 284 17.12 -14.26 -5.70
N LYS A 285 17.86 -15.11 -6.42
CA LYS A 285 18.05 -16.49 -6.02
C LYS A 285 19.35 -17.10 -6.53
N ILE A 286 20.15 -17.67 -5.62
CA ILE A 286 21.25 -18.59 -5.93
C ILE A 286 20.94 -19.93 -5.26
N GLY A 287 20.44 -20.89 -6.02
CA GLY A 287 19.97 -22.18 -5.50
C GLY A 287 18.80 -21.99 -4.54
N SER A 288 18.96 -22.38 -3.26
CA SER A 288 17.95 -22.20 -2.21
C SER A 288 18.14 -20.94 -1.37
N ARG A 289 18.94 -19.98 -1.85
CA ARG A 289 19.30 -18.77 -1.11
C ARG A 289 18.78 -17.54 -1.81
N ILE A 290 18.19 -16.63 -1.05
CA ILE A 290 17.66 -15.35 -1.50
C ILE A 290 18.57 -14.26 -0.99
N ILE A 291 18.95 -13.34 -1.88
CA ILE A 291 19.80 -12.20 -1.56
C ILE A 291 18.94 -10.95 -1.64
N PHE A 292 18.88 -10.21 -0.54
CA PHE A 292 18.22 -8.91 -0.52
C PHE A 292 19.11 -7.87 0.16
N TYR A 293 19.14 -6.69 -0.45
CA TYR A 293 20.03 -5.59 -0.09
C TYR A 293 19.28 -4.57 0.73
N ASP A 294 19.92 -4.13 1.81
CA ASP A 294 19.45 -3.04 2.66
C ASP A 294 20.19 -1.75 2.35
N THR A 295 21.52 -1.83 2.38
CA THR A 295 22.44 -0.74 2.14
C THR A 295 23.57 -1.23 1.24
N ARG A 296 24.52 -0.35 0.93
CA ARG A 296 25.74 -0.73 0.22
C ARG A 296 26.73 -1.50 1.09
N ASP A 297 26.59 -1.40 2.41
CA ASP A 297 27.58 -1.87 3.38
C ASP A 297 27.28 -3.29 3.88
N TYR A 298 26.05 -3.76 3.71
CA TYR A 298 25.69 -5.14 4.06
C TYR A 298 24.47 -5.63 3.25
N PHE A 299 24.36 -6.94 3.13
CA PHE A 299 23.19 -7.60 2.55
C PHE A 299 22.78 -8.80 3.40
N TYR A 300 21.53 -9.23 3.21
CA TYR A 300 21.02 -10.42 3.87
C TYR A 300 20.94 -11.59 2.89
N LEU A 301 21.37 -12.74 3.38
CA LEU A 301 21.28 -14.02 2.70
C LEU A 301 20.30 -14.91 3.48
N TYR A 302 19.12 -15.13 2.90
CA TYR A 302 18.13 -16.02 3.47
C TYR A 302 18.19 -17.40 2.82
N HIS A 303 18.43 -18.44 3.61
CA HIS A 303 18.48 -19.82 3.14
C HIS A 303 17.15 -20.52 3.38
N VAL A 304 16.31 -20.64 2.34
CA VAL A 304 14.94 -21.15 2.41
C VAL A 304 14.86 -22.49 3.16
N ASN A 305 15.58 -23.52 2.70
CA ASN A 305 15.50 -24.86 3.29
C ASN A 305 16.02 -24.94 4.74
N LYS A 306 16.97 -24.08 5.11
CA LYS A 306 17.53 -24.03 6.46
C LYS A 306 16.77 -23.09 7.37
N LYS A 307 15.86 -22.27 6.80
CA LYS A 307 15.12 -21.21 7.48
C LYS A 307 16.05 -20.25 8.23
N LEU A 308 17.25 -20.04 7.68
CA LEU A 308 18.32 -19.31 8.33
C LEU A 308 18.57 -18.01 7.58
N LEU A 309 18.52 -16.89 8.30
CA LEU A 309 18.88 -15.57 7.79
C LEU A 309 20.28 -15.22 8.29
N GLN A 310 21.13 -14.75 7.39
CA GLN A 310 22.50 -14.32 7.71
C GLN A 310 22.74 -12.93 7.17
N LYS A 311 23.24 -12.03 8.02
CA LYS A 311 23.80 -10.75 7.59
C LYS A 311 25.21 -11.00 7.08
N ILE A 312 25.53 -10.42 5.92
CA ILE A 312 26.87 -10.45 5.33
C ILE A 312 27.36 -9.00 5.25
N GLU A 313 28.51 -8.75 5.86
CA GLU A 313 29.24 -7.47 5.89
C GLU A 313 30.45 -7.51 4.95
#